data_AF-A0AAW1PZT3-F1
#
_entry.id   AF-A0AAW1PZT3-F1
#
_cell.length_a   1.000
_cell.length_b   1.000
_cell.length_c   1.000
_cell.angle_alpha   90.00
_cell.angle_beta   90.00
_cell.angle_gamma   90.00
#
_symmetry.space_group_name_H-M   'P 1'
#
loop_
_entity.id
_entity.type
_entity.pdbx_description
1 polymer ?
#
loop_
_entity_poly.entity_id
_entity_poly.type
_entity_poly.pdbx_seq_one_letter_code
_entity_poly.pdbx_strand_id
1 'polypeptide(L)'
;MAADASSSKAATPSKESGSSQPPFRPPAGLPAGLGSTPSRKVMPLRKHRKTTALDRHRQWIHRIKQHQQRALQHNEQEVDTNLQHKERVRRFARNLRKQILSGADTEEEELLSFAEDLDYDDYIKSLGDAELAEVLKEMKGAEEGGAGGDGKAWRKHFVRAMNHMAGWEAQGAAGRAACASVRSAAARSEAAESSITKLTESGRLKQQQAADKLAALQATKSAAEPVWDSSTKAGSDDVGVMAKVAKVHEAGEVLRENPEMRGVHSQASVAALLAKSASPATSQHASAQPVAVS
;
A
#
# COMPACT_ATOMS: atom_id res chain seq x y z
N MET A 1 -31.65 13.80 -4.10
CA MET A 1 -31.42 14.61 -5.32
C MET A 1 -30.18 15.46 -5.10
N ALA A 2 -29.26 15.44 -6.07
CA ALA A 2 -27.97 16.13 -6.15
C ALA A 2 -26.87 15.60 -5.20
N ALA A 3 -25.64 15.34 -5.61
CA ALA A 3 -25.06 15.22 -6.94
C ALA A 3 -23.76 14.41 -6.78
N ASP A 4 -23.60 13.43 -7.67
CA ASP A 4 -22.40 12.64 -7.89
C ASP A 4 -21.30 13.54 -8.49
N ALA A 5 -20.09 13.52 -7.94
CA ALA A 5 -18.95 14.27 -8.48
C ALA A 5 -17.64 13.50 -8.34
N SER A 6 -17.37 12.67 -9.35
CA SER A 6 -16.18 12.72 -10.21
C SER A 6 -14.84 13.00 -9.51
N SER A 7 -13.97 12.01 -9.40
CA SER A 7 -13.01 11.65 -10.45
C SER A 7 -12.17 12.84 -10.94
N SER A 8 -10.98 13.02 -10.36
CA SER A 8 -9.90 13.75 -11.03
C SER A 8 -8.54 13.14 -10.68
N LYS A 9 -8.13 12.26 -11.58
CA LYS A 9 -6.81 11.68 -11.79
C LYS A 9 -5.75 12.80 -11.86
N ALA A 10 -4.86 12.85 -10.88
CA ALA A 10 -3.74 13.79 -10.87
C ALA A 10 -2.75 13.43 -11.99
N ALA A 11 -2.77 14.23 -13.05
CA ALA A 11 -1.80 14.21 -14.12
C ALA A 11 -0.43 14.69 -13.61
N THR A 12 0.60 13.88 -13.79
CA THR A 12 2.00 14.27 -13.64
C THR A 12 2.38 15.27 -14.73
N PRO A 13 2.90 16.47 -14.41
CA PRO A 13 3.40 17.38 -15.42
C PRO A 13 4.75 16.88 -15.95
N SER A 14 4.73 16.44 -17.21
CA SER A 14 5.92 16.23 -18.03
C SER A 14 6.77 17.49 -18.04
N LYS A 15 8.01 17.35 -17.57
CA LYS A 15 9.04 18.39 -17.57
C LYS A 15 9.58 18.51 -19.00
N GLU A 16 8.86 19.23 -19.86
CA GLU A 16 9.39 19.66 -21.16
C GLU A 16 10.50 20.68 -20.92
N SER A 17 11.71 20.29 -21.28
CA SER A 17 12.88 21.16 -21.44
C SER A 17 12.66 22.08 -22.66
N GLY A 18 11.81 23.08 -22.49
CA GLY A 18 11.68 24.20 -23.42
C GLY A 18 12.63 25.32 -23.01
N SER A 19 13.82 25.35 -23.59
CA SER A 19 14.71 26.53 -23.58
C SER A 19 14.07 27.65 -24.41
N SER A 20 13.01 28.26 -23.89
CA SER A 20 12.43 29.49 -24.39
C SER A 20 13.19 30.65 -23.76
N GLN A 21 14.34 30.99 -24.33
CA GLN A 21 14.88 32.33 -24.15
C GLN A 21 13.87 33.29 -24.81
N PRO A 22 13.25 34.22 -24.07
CA PRO A 22 12.46 35.25 -24.72
C PRO A 22 13.40 36.06 -25.61
N PRO A 23 13.01 36.41 -26.86
CA PRO A 23 13.78 37.30 -27.68
C PRO A 23 13.94 38.62 -26.92
N PHE A 24 15.18 39.10 -26.83
CA PHE A 24 15.52 40.42 -26.30
C PHE A 24 14.59 41.46 -26.95
N ARG A 25 13.53 41.87 -26.24
CA ARG A 25 12.75 43.05 -26.59
C ARG A 25 13.56 44.24 -26.09
N PRO A 26 14.16 45.07 -26.97
CA PRO A 26 14.60 46.37 -26.52
C PRO A 26 13.39 47.13 -25.98
N PRO A 27 13.51 47.88 -24.87
CA PRO A 27 12.41 48.68 -24.35
C PRO A 27 12.00 49.71 -25.41
N ALA A 28 10.86 49.45 -26.06
CA ALA A 28 10.22 50.39 -26.95
C ALA A 28 9.64 51.52 -26.11
N GLY A 29 10.31 52.67 -26.09
CA GLY A 29 9.83 53.86 -25.40
C GLY A 29 10.94 54.69 -24.76
N LEU A 30 11.97 55.05 -25.52
CA LEU A 30 12.78 56.22 -25.17
C LEU A 30 12.17 57.44 -25.88
N PRO A 31 11.57 58.41 -25.15
CA PRO A 31 11.18 59.66 -25.77
C PRO A 31 12.43 60.35 -26.31
N ALA A 32 12.35 60.82 -27.55
CA ALA A 32 13.34 61.65 -28.22
C ALA A 32 13.40 63.03 -27.51
N GLY A 33 13.97 63.05 -26.31
CA GLY A 33 14.32 64.24 -25.56
C GLY A 33 15.83 64.41 -25.59
N LEU A 34 16.37 64.86 -26.72
CA LEU A 34 17.70 65.45 -26.82
C LEU A 34 17.69 66.74 -25.97
N GLY A 35 17.97 66.60 -24.68
CA GLY A 35 17.96 67.73 -23.78
C GLY A 35 18.63 67.39 -22.46
N SER A 36 19.89 67.81 -22.34
CA SER A 36 20.64 67.85 -21.09
C SER A 36 20.96 66.48 -20.49
N THR A 37 22.03 65.85 -20.97
CA THR A 37 22.80 64.91 -20.14
C THR A 37 23.06 65.61 -18.80
N PRO A 38 22.62 65.08 -17.65
CA PRO A 38 22.98 65.66 -16.38
C PRO A 38 24.50 65.63 -16.34
N SER A 39 25.12 66.83 -16.35
CA SER A 39 26.56 67.02 -16.21
C SER A 39 27.00 66.08 -15.10
N ARG A 40 27.70 65.01 -15.52
CA ARG A 40 28.09 63.91 -14.66
C ARG A 40 29.04 64.55 -13.67
N LYS A 41 28.52 64.96 -12.51
CA LYS A 41 29.30 65.51 -11.40
C LYS A 41 30.45 64.52 -11.22
N VAL A 42 31.64 64.95 -11.64
CA VAL A 42 32.85 64.14 -11.57
C VAL A 42 33.06 63.94 -10.08
N MET A 43 32.52 62.83 -9.56
CA MET A 43 32.68 62.48 -8.17
C MET A 43 34.17 62.40 -7.93
N PRO A 44 34.69 63.08 -6.90
CA PRO A 44 36.13 63.10 -6.64
C PRO A 44 36.60 61.65 -6.57
N LEU A 45 37.59 61.33 -7.40
CA LEU A 45 38.21 60.00 -7.48
C LEU A 45 38.57 59.58 -6.06
N ARG A 46 37.78 58.66 -5.49
CA ARG A 46 38.03 58.12 -4.16
C ARG A 46 39.41 57.50 -4.20
N LYS A 47 40.37 58.13 -3.50
CA LYS A 47 41.73 57.61 -3.37
C LYS A 47 41.63 56.16 -2.92
N HIS A 48 42.07 55.24 -3.76
CA HIS A 48 41.95 53.81 -3.52
C HIS A 48 42.81 53.47 -2.29
N ARG A 49 42.17 53.21 -1.15
CA ARG A 49 42.91 52.71 0.02
C ARG A 49 43.45 51.33 -0.36
N LYS A 50 44.75 51.13 -0.21
CA LYS A 50 45.39 49.83 -0.40
C LYS A 50 44.86 48.92 0.71
N THR A 51 43.96 48.01 0.37
CA THR A 51 43.47 47.00 1.31
C THR A 51 44.66 46.13 1.72
N THR A 52 44.98 46.10 3.02
CA THR A 52 46.07 45.25 3.50
C THR A 52 45.64 43.79 3.48
N ALA A 53 46.61 42.86 3.48
CA ALA A 53 46.31 41.43 3.61
C ALA A 53 45.49 41.12 4.88
N LEU A 54 45.76 41.86 5.97
CA LEU A 54 45.03 41.75 7.24
C LEU A 54 43.56 42.16 7.10
N ASP A 55 43.25 43.20 6.33
CA ASP A 55 41.85 43.63 6.11
C ASP A 55 41.05 42.57 5.35
N ARG A 56 41.67 41.96 4.33
CA ARG A 56 41.05 40.83 3.59
C ARG A 56 40.82 39.63 4.49
N HIS A 57 41.77 39.32 5.36
CA HIS A 57 41.63 38.22 6.34
C HIS A 57 40.52 38.50 7.36
N ARG A 58 40.44 39.72 7.90
CA ARG A 58 39.32 40.13 8.78
C ARG A 58 37.96 40.02 8.09
N GLN A 59 37.87 40.47 6.84
CA GLN A 59 36.64 40.31 6.03
C GLN A 59 36.31 38.84 5.77
N TRP A 60 37.30 37.99 5.58
CA TRP A 60 37.10 36.55 5.40
C TRP A 60 36.59 35.88 6.69
N ILE A 61 37.19 36.17 7.85
CA ILE A 61 36.69 35.70 9.16
C ILE A 61 35.23 36.16 9.36
N HIS A 62 34.93 37.42 9.05
CA HIS A 62 33.58 37.95 9.18
C HIS A 62 32.59 37.20 8.27
N ARG A 63 32.97 36.91 7.02
CA ARG A 63 32.15 36.10 6.09
C ARG A 63 31.91 34.69 6.61
N ILE A 64 32.93 34.04 7.20
CA ILE A 64 32.75 32.71 7.81
C ILE A 64 31.78 32.77 8.98
N LYS A 65 31.96 33.73 9.90
CA LYS A 65 31.04 33.90 11.04
C LYS A 65 29.61 34.16 10.57
N GLN A 66 29.44 34.99 9.55
CA GLN A 66 28.13 35.26 8.96
C GLN A 66 27.53 34.01 8.30
N HIS A 67 28.32 33.21 7.61
CA HIS A 67 27.86 31.95 7.02
C HIS A 67 27.42 30.95 8.09
N GLN A 68 28.20 30.80 9.18
CA GLN A 68 27.82 29.95 10.31
C GLN A 68 26.51 30.42 10.95
N GLN A 69 26.35 31.72 11.15
CA GLN A 69 25.10 32.28 11.70
C GLN A 69 23.89 32.01 10.80
N ARG A 70 24.04 32.16 9.47
CA ARG A 70 22.97 31.83 8.52
C ARG A 70 22.64 30.34 8.52
N ALA A 71 23.64 29.47 8.64
CA ALA A 71 23.42 28.03 8.74
C ALA A 71 22.63 27.65 10.01
N LEU A 72 22.93 28.30 11.14
CA LEU A 72 22.15 28.12 12.38
C LEU A 72 20.71 28.59 12.23
N GLN A 73 20.49 29.77 11.65
CA GLN A 73 19.14 30.30 11.37
C GLN A 73 18.34 29.39 10.42
N HIS A 74 19.01 28.84 9.40
CA HIS A 74 18.38 27.90 8.48
C HIS A 74 17.94 26.63 9.21
N ASN A 75 18.81 26.06 10.05
CA ASN A 75 18.49 24.85 10.82
C ASN A 75 17.34 25.11 11.80
N GLU A 76 17.33 26.27 12.48
CA GLU A 76 16.22 26.68 13.36
C GLU A 76 14.89 26.77 12.58
N GLN A 77 14.92 27.38 11.39
CA GLN A 77 13.75 27.45 10.52
C GLN A 77 13.28 26.06 10.01
N GLU A 78 14.21 25.16 9.71
CA GLU A 78 13.90 23.77 9.36
C GLU A 78 13.24 23.01 10.53
N VAL A 79 13.72 23.24 11.76
CA VAL A 79 13.10 22.65 12.96
C VAL A 79 11.67 23.17 13.14
N ASP A 80 11.45 24.48 13.01
CA ASP A 80 10.12 25.09 13.15
C ASP A 80 9.13 24.59 12.09
N THR A 81 9.55 24.53 10.83
CA THR A 81 8.70 24.03 9.74
C THR A 81 8.37 22.54 9.91
N ASN A 82 9.33 21.74 10.39
CA ASN A 82 9.10 20.34 10.75
C ASN A 82 8.14 20.18 11.93
N LEU A 83 8.25 21.01 12.97
CA LEU A 83 7.32 21.01 14.10
C LEU A 83 5.90 21.37 13.66
N GLN A 84 5.75 22.43 12.85
CA GLN A 84 4.46 22.81 12.27
C GLN A 84 3.87 21.72 11.39
N HIS A 85 4.69 21.02 10.60
CA HIS A 85 4.24 19.88 9.81
C HIS A 85 3.76 18.72 10.72
N LYS A 86 4.54 18.36 11.75
CA LYS A 86 4.14 17.34 12.74
C LYS A 86 2.84 17.71 13.45
N GLU A 87 2.64 18.97 13.82
CA GLU A 87 1.39 19.44 14.41
C GLU A 87 0.20 19.32 13.45
N ARG A 88 0.38 19.67 12.17
CA ARG A 88 -0.66 19.50 11.15
C ARG A 88 -1.07 18.03 11.01
N VAL A 89 -0.09 17.13 10.94
CA VAL A 89 -0.35 15.68 10.87
C VAL A 89 -1.07 15.19 12.14
N ARG A 90 -0.65 15.63 13.33
CA ARG A 90 -1.33 15.29 14.60
C ARG A 90 -2.76 15.81 14.66
N ARG A 91 -3.05 17.02 14.14
CA ARG A 91 -4.42 17.55 14.05
C ARG A 91 -5.25 16.74 13.07
N PHE A 92 -4.71 16.43 11.90
CA PHE A 92 -5.37 15.60 10.91
C PHE A 92 -5.73 14.21 11.47
N ALA A 93 -4.78 13.52 12.10
CA ALA A 93 -5.02 12.21 12.71
C ALA A 93 -6.11 12.24 13.80
N ARG A 94 -6.12 13.30 14.64
CA ARG A 94 -7.19 13.47 15.65
C ARG A 94 -8.56 13.70 15.02
N ASN A 95 -8.64 14.49 13.95
CA ASN A 95 -9.89 14.75 13.24
C ASN A 95 -10.39 13.49 12.53
N LEU A 96 -9.50 12.74 11.87
CA LEU A 96 -9.83 11.47 11.23
C LEU A 96 -10.39 10.46 12.24
N ARG A 97 -9.75 10.34 13.43
CA ARG A 97 -10.25 9.48 14.49
C ARG A 97 -11.65 9.89 14.97
N LYS A 98 -11.90 11.20 15.11
CA LYS A 98 -13.22 11.72 15.47
C LYS A 98 -14.26 11.39 14.41
N GLN A 99 -13.92 11.54 13.13
CA GLN A 99 -14.83 11.26 12.01
C GLN A 99 -15.17 9.78 11.92
N ILE A 100 -14.19 8.88 12.15
CA ILE A 100 -14.43 7.44 12.18
C ILE A 100 -15.33 7.06 13.34
N LEU A 101 -15.10 7.61 14.54
CA LEU A 101 -15.94 7.34 15.71
C LEU A 101 -17.37 7.88 15.50
N SER A 102 -17.52 9.13 15.07
CA SER A 102 -18.84 9.70 14.84
C SER A 102 -19.59 9.04 13.68
N GLY A 103 -18.87 8.59 12.65
CA GLY A 103 -19.45 7.86 11.52
C GLY A 103 -19.93 6.46 11.94
N ALA A 104 -19.16 5.77 12.77
CA ALA A 104 -19.56 4.47 13.30
C ALA A 104 -20.83 4.55 14.14
N ASP A 105 -20.95 5.56 15.01
CA ASP A 105 -22.15 5.76 15.83
C ASP A 105 -23.39 6.04 14.94
N THR A 106 -23.24 6.87 13.89
CA THR A 106 -24.35 7.14 12.96
C THR A 106 -24.73 5.95 12.09
N GLU A 107 -23.75 5.14 11.65
CA GLU A 107 -24.01 3.93 10.87
C GLU A 107 -24.68 2.86 11.73
N GLU A 108 -24.33 2.75 13.02
CA GLU A 108 -24.99 1.85 13.97
C GLU A 108 -26.46 2.25 14.20
N GLU A 109 -26.73 3.54 14.43
CA GLU A 109 -28.10 4.06 14.55
C GLU A 109 -28.92 3.84 13.27
N GLU A 110 -28.31 4.03 12.08
CA GLU A 110 -28.97 3.76 10.80
C GLU A 110 -29.30 2.27 10.64
N LEU A 111 -28.37 1.37 10.95
CA LEU A 111 -28.60 -0.08 10.87
C LEU A 111 -29.63 -0.57 11.89
N LEU A 112 -29.65 0.00 13.10
CA LEU A 112 -30.66 -0.30 14.11
C LEU A 112 -32.03 0.20 13.65
N SER A 113 -32.14 1.43 13.15
CA SER A 113 -33.40 1.96 12.62
C SER A 113 -33.90 1.16 11.42
N PHE A 114 -33.01 0.72 10.52
CA PHE A 114 -33.35 -0.16 9.41
C PHE A 114 -33.84 -1.54 9.89
N ALA A 115 -33.23 -2.10 10.95
CA ALA A 115 -33.67 -3.37 11.53
C ALA A 115 -35.01 -3.25 12.27
N GLU A 116 -35.27 -2.11 12.91
CA GLU A 116 -36.55 -1.79 13.57
C GLU A 116 -37.68 -1.56 12.55
N ASP A 117 -37.37 -0.90 11.43
CA ASP A 117 -38.32 -0.62 10.35
C ASP A 117 -38.53 -1.83 9.41
N LEU A 118 -37.72 -2.89 9.54
CA LEU A 118 -37.88 -4.11 8.75
C LEU A 118 -39.09 -4.91 9.23
N ASP A 119 -40.23 -4.71 8.60
CA ASP A 119 -41.41 -5.54 8.83
C ASP A 119 -41.23 -6.91 8.14
N TYR A 120 -40.58 -7.83 8.84
CA TYR A 120 -40.36 -9.20 8.38
C TYR A 120 -41.68 -9.92 8.06
N ASP A 121 -42.77 -9.61 8.77
CA ASP A 121 -44.07 -10.24 8.52
C ASP A 121 -44.63 -9.79 7.16
N ASP A 122 -44.46 -8.52 6.80
CA ASP A 122 -44.87 -8.01 5.49
C ASP A 122 -43.97 -8.52 4.35
N TYR A 123 -42.66 -8.61 4.57
CA TYR A 123 -41.73 -9.21 3.60
C TYR A 123 -42.07 -10.68 3.32
N ILE A 124 -42.31 -11.49 4.37
CA ILE A 124 -42.70 -12.90 4.23
C ILE A 124 -44.04 -13.04 3.50
N LYS A 125 -45.03 -12.18 3.79
CA LYS A 125 -46.29 -12.16 3.04
C LYS A 125 -46.08 -11.78 1.57
N SER A 126 -45.19 -10.83 1.28
CA SER A 126 -44.93 -10.35 -0.09
C SER A 126 -44.28 -11.40 -0.99
N LEU A 127 -43.50 -12.33 -0.41
CA LEU A 127 -42.92 -13.47 -1.12
C LEU A 127 -43.98 -14.43 -1.68
N GLY A 128 -45.22 -14.38 -1.17
CA GLY A 128 -46.31 -15.25 -1.61
C GLY A 128 -46.06 -16.74 -1.33
N ASP A 129 -45.04 -17.05 -0.52
CA ASP A 129 -44.67 -18.40 -0.16
C ASP A 129 -45.49 -18.84 1.06
N ALA A 130 -46.65 -19.42 0.76
CA ALA A 130 -47.58 -19.93 1.78
C ALA A 130 -46.93 -20.99 2.68
N GLU A 131 -45.96 -21.74 2.16
CA GLU A 131 -45.27 -22.81 2.88
C GLU A 131 -44.29 -22.23 3.92
N LEU A 132 -43.51 -21.22 3.51
CA LEU A 132 -42.61 -20.52 4.43
C LEU A 132 -43.38 -19.80 5.54
N ALA A 133 -44.52 -19.18 5.21
CA ALA A 133 -45.39 -18.53 6.18
C ALA A 133 -45.96 -19.52 7.21
N GLU A 134 -46.29 -20.75 6.80
CA GLU A 134 -46.79 -21.80 7.69
C GLU A 134 -45.69 -22.32 8.63
N VAL A 135 -44.47 -22.53 8.14
CA VAL A 135 -43.32 -22.95 8.96
C VAL A 135 -42.97 -21.88 10.01
N LEU A 136 -42.96 -20.61 9.62
CA LEU A 136 -42.71 -19.50 10.56
C LEU A 136 -43.82 -19.38 11.60
N LYS A 137 -45.08 -19.58 11.21
CA LYS A 137 -46.21 -19.59 12.13
C LYS A 137 -46.13 -20.77 13.12
N GLU A 138 -45.68 -21.94 12.65
CA GLU A 138 -45.44 -23.11 13.51
C GLU A 138 -44.29 -22.87 14.50
N MET A 139 -43.20 -22.23 14.06
CA MET A 139 -42.10 -21.85 14.97
C MET A 139 -42.51 -20.77 15.99
N LYS A 140 -43.23 -19.73 15.56
CA LYS A 140 -43.70 -18.65 16.45
C LYS A 140 -44.70 -19.16 17.50
N GLY A 141 -45.59 -20.07 17.09
CA GLY A 141 -46.50 -20.76 18.02
C GLY A 141 -45.78 -21.67 19.02
N ALA A 142 -44.66 -22.29 18.62
CA ALA A 142 -43.82 -23.09 19.52
C ALA A 142 -43.04 -22.23 20.53
N GLU A 143 -42.73 -20.98 20.18
CA GLU A 143 -42.01 -20.04 21.04
C GLU A 143 -42.94 -19.38 22.08
N GLU A 144 -44.14 -18.94 21.66
CA GLU A 144 -45.14 -18.34 22.56
C GLU A 144 -45.81 -19.37 23.50
N GLY A 145 -45.90 -20.64 23.09
CA GLY A 145 -46.42 -21.73 23.92
C GLY A 145 -45.39 -22.39 24.85
N GLY A 146 -44.10 -22.04 24.70
CA GLY A 146 -42.96 -22.74 25.30
C GLY A 146 -42.36 -22.07 26.52
N ALA A 147 -43.17 -21.72 27.53
CA ALA A 147 -42.68 -21.30 28.83
C ALA A 147 -42.03 -22.50 29.58
N GLY A 148 -40.81 -22.90 29.20
CA GLY A 148 -40.08 -23.93 29.96
C GLY A 148 -39.03 -24.74 29.20
N GLY A 149 -37.93 -24.09 28.82
CA GLY A 149 -36.57 -24.58 29.14
C GLY A 149 -36.01 -25.87 28.53
N ASP A 150 -36.74 -26.65 27.73
CA ASP A 150 -36.16 -27.88 27.18
C ASP A 150 -35.65 -27.66 25.75
N GLY A 151 -34.43 -27.12 25.62
CA GLY A 151 -33.77 -26.90 24.34
C GLY A 151 -33.63 -28.17 23.47
N LYS A 152 -33.92 -29.35 24.04
CA LYS A 152 -34.08 -30.61 23.29
C LYS A 152 -35.33 -30.62 22.40
N ALA A 153 -36.44 -30.03 22.82
CA ALA A 153 -37.65 -29.92 22.02
C ALA A 153 -37.40 -29.04 20.79
N TRP A 154 -36.85 -27.84 21.00
CA TRP A 154 -36.49 -26.93 19.91
C TRP A 154 -35.53 -27.58 18.90
N ARG A 155 -34.48 -28.26 19.38
CA ARG A 155 -33.56 -29.01 18.49
C ARG A 155 -34.29 -30.07 17.65
N LYS A 156 -35.25 -30.80 18.22
CA LYS A 156 -36.03 -31.79 17.47
C LYS A 156 -36.92 -31.13 16.41
N HIS A 157 -37.55 -30.01 16.72
CA HIS A 157 -38.36 -29.26 15.76
C HIS A 157 -37.50 -28.66 14.63
N PHE A 158 -36.35 -28.08 14.96
CA PHE A 158 -35.40 -27.56 13.98
C PHE A 158 -34.87 -28.63 13.03
N VAL A 159 -34.43 -29.78 13.56
CA VAL A 159 -33.95 -30.90 12.74
C VAL A 159 -35.09 -31.47 11.87
N ARG A 160 -36.32 -31.52 12.39
CA ARG A 160 -37.49 -31.94 11.61
C ARG A 160 -37.77 -30.97 10.46
N ALA A 161 -37.72 -29.66 10.69
CA ALA A 161 -37.90 -28.64 9.65
C ALA A 161 -36.81 -28.72 8.56
N MET A 162 -35.54 -28.83 8.97
CA MET A 162 -34.41 -29.00 8.04
C MET A 162 -34.52 -30.29 7.20
N ASN A 163 -34.93 -31.40 7.81
CA ASN A 163 -35.16 -32.65 7.08
C ASN A 163 -36.33 -32.53 6.11
N HIS A 164 -37.35 -31.74 6.45
CA HIS A 164 -38.45 -31.45 5.54
C HIS A 164 -37.96 -30.67 4.32
N MET A 165 -37.18 -29.61 4.51
CA MET A 165 -36.62 -28.83 3.38
C MET A 165 -35.67 -29.66 2.51
N ALA A 166 -34.77 -30.44 3.12
CA ALA A 166 -33.85 -31.30 2.39
C ALA A 166 -34.58 -32.40 1.59
N GLY A 167 -35.68 -32.93 2.12
CA GLY A 167 -36.53 -33.89 1.42
C GLY A 167 -37.15 -33.29 0.15
N TRP A 168 -37.54 -32.01 0.19
CA TRP A 168 -38.11 -31.31 -0.95
C TRP A 168 -37.11 -31.03 -2.06
N GLU A 169 -35.87 -30.67 -1.71
CA GLU A 169 -34.82 -30.41 -2.69
C GLU A 169 -34.42 -31.69 -3.46
N ALA A 170 -34.39 -32.83 -2.77
CA ALA A 170 -34.20 -34.14 -3.38
C ALA A 170 -35.36 -34.53 -4.32
N GLN A 171 -36.60 -34.20 -3.95
CA GLN A 171 -37.79 -34.47 -4.77
C GLN A 171 -37.86 -33.56 -6.02
N GLY A 172 -37.48 -32.28 -5.88
CA GLY A 172 -37.38 -31.33 -6.98
C GLY A 172 -36.21 -31.59 -7.94
N ALA A 173 -35.10 -32.13 -7.44
CA ALA A 173 -33.95 -32.55 -8.26
C ALA A 173 -34.27 -33.81 -9.09
N ALA A 174 -35.00 -34.78 -8.52
CA ALA A 174 -35.47 -35.96 -9.26
C ALA A 174 -36.44 -35.58 -10.40
N GLY A 175 -37.30 -34.59 -10.20
CA GLY A 175 -38.20 -34.07 -11.24
C GLY A 175 -37.47 -33.35 -12.40
N ARG A 176 -36.36 -32.64 -12.12
CA ARG A 176 -35.59 -31.90 -13.14
C ARG A 176 -34.56 -32.75 -13.89
N ALA A 177 -33.99 -33.77 -13.25
CA ALA A 177 -33.07 -34.70 -13.91
C ALA A 177 -33.74 -35.54 -15.01
N ALA A 178 -35.04 -35.81 -14.90
CA ALA A 178 -35.81 -36.52 -15.93
C ALA A 178 -35.97 -35.72 -17.23
N CYS A 179 -36.00 -34.39 -17.19
CA CYS A 179 -36.14 -33.54 -18.39
C CYS A 179 -34.80 -33.15 -19.05
N ALA A 180 -33.68 -33.17 -18.31
CA ALA A 180 -32.37 -32.79 -18.86
C ALA A 180 -31.68 -33.89 -19.69
N SER A 181 -32.08 -35.16 -19.52
CA SER A 181 -31.43 -36.31 -20.17
C SER A 181 -31.70 -36.40 -21.68
N VAL A 182 -32.80 -35.83 -22.19
CA VAL A 182 -33.19 -35.96 -23.61
C VAL A 182 -32.52 -34.92 -24.52
N ARG A 183 -31.87 -33.88 -23.98
CA ARG A 183 -31.33 -32.76 -24.79
C ARG A 183 -29.81 -32.66 -24.88
N SER A 184 -29.06 -33.39 -24.06
CA SER A 184 -27.60 -33.19 -23.93
C SER A 184 -26.74 -34.05 -24.87
N ALA A 185 -27.33 -34.98 -25.63
CA ALA A 185 -26.58 -35.87 -26.54
C ALA A 185 -26.31 -35.27 -27.94
N ALA A 186 -26.96 -34.15 -28.31
CA ALA A 186 -26.91 -33.63 -29.69
C ALA A 186 -26.00 -32.41 -29.91
N ALA A 187 -25.38 -31.83 -28.87
CA ALA A 187 -24.76 -30.49 -28.96
C ALA A 187 -23.24 -30.44 -28.72
N ARG A 188 -22.51 -31.57 -28.78
CA ARG A 188 -21.07 -31.64 -28.44
C ARG A 188 -20.12 -32.09 -29.54
N SER A 189 -20.57 -32.13 -30.79
CA SER A 189 -19.70 -32.25 -31.95
C SER A 189 -19.88 -31.01 -32.81
N GLU A 190 -18.79 -30.44 -33.33
CA GLU A 190 -18.75 -29.25 -34.22
C GLU A 190 -18.68 -27.89 -33.52
N ALA A 191 -17.50 -27.52 -32.99
CA ALA A 191 -16.92 -26.16 -33.12
C ALA A 191 -15.77 -25.95 -32.11
N ALA A 192 -14.56 -26.39 -32.43
CA ALA A 192 -13.35 -25.87 -31.79
C ALA A 192 -12.07 -26.16 -32.61
N GLU A 193 -12.14 -25.99 -33.94
CA GLU A 193 -10.94 -25.94 -34.79
C GLU A 193 -10.82 -24.55 -35.44
N SER A 194 -9.59 -24.05 -35.50
CA SER A 194 -9.16 -22.70 -35.93
C SER A 194 -9.41 -21.61 -34.89
N SER A 195 -8.42 -20.99 -34.26
CA SER A 195 -7.34 -20.22 -34.88
C SER A 195 -6.36 -19.81 -33.77
N ILE A 196 -5.04 -19.91 -34.01
CA ILE A 196 -3.92 -19.14 -33.44
C ILE A 196 -2.66 -20.01 -33.53
N THR A 197 -1.94 -19.87 -34.64
CA THR A 197 -0.57 -20.35 -34.83
C THR A 197 0.29 -19.16 -35.22
N LYS A 198 1.14 -18.72 -34.29
CA LYS A 198 2.49 -18.15 -34.49
C LYS A 198 3.03 -17.65 -33.13
N LEU A 199 3.29 -18.60 -32.23
CA LEU A 199 4.14 -18.40 -31.06
C LEU A 199 5.51 -18.99 -31.39
N THR A 200 6.52 -18.12 -31.36
CA THR A 200 7.95 -18.38 -31.53
C THR A 200 8.42 -19.54 -30.65
N GLU A 201 9.31 -20.40 -31.15
CA GLU A 201 9.82 -21.60 -30.44
C GLU A 201 10.39 -21.29 -29.04
N SER A 202 10.90 -20.08 -28.82
CA SER A 202 11.36 -19.59 -27.51
C SER A 202 10.24 -19.41 -26.47
N GLY A 203 9.01 -19.15 -26.91
CA GLY A 203 7.82 -19.09 -26.04
C GLY A 203 7.35 -20.48 -25.62
N ARG A 204 7.48 -21.46 -26.51
CA ARG A 204 7.08 -22.86 -26.24
C ARG A 204 7.94 -23.49 -25.16
N LEU A 205 9.24 -23.18 -25.14
CA LEU A 205 10.19 -23.69 -24.16
C LEU A 205 9.97 -23.07 -22.76
N LYS A 206 9.63 -21.77 -22.68
CA LYS A 206 9.24 -21.14 -21.41
C LYS A 206 7.88 -21.64 -20.89
N GLN A 207 6.92 -21.88 -21.79
CA GLN A 207 5.61 -22.39 -21.42
C GLN A 207 5.69 -23.85 -20.95
N GLN A 208 6.53 -24.69 -21.59
CA GLN A 208 6.83 -26.04 -21.10
C GLN A 208 7.53 -26.00 -19.74
N GLN A 209 8.54 -25.14 -19.54
CA GLN A 209 9.17 -24.99 -18.23
C GLN A 209 8.22 -24.50 -17.13
N ALA A 210 7.23 -23.67 -17.46
CA ALA A 210 6.21 -23.24 -16.51
C ALA A 210 5.21 -24.37 -16.19
N ALA A 211 4.82 -25.15 -17.20
CA ALA A 211 3.96 -26.31 -17.04
C ALA A 211 4.64 -27.42 -16.23
N ASP A 212 5.92 -27.71 -16.50
CA ASP A 212 6.71 -28.69 -15.76
C ASP A 212 6.94 -28.27 -14.30
N LYS A 213 7.13 -26.96 -14.04
CA LYS A 213 7.20 -26.44 -12.67
C LYS A 213 5.87 -26.57 -11.92
N LEU A 214 4.74 -26.32 -12.58
CA LEU A 214 3.42 -26.52 -11.98
C LEU A 214 3.13 -28.00 -11.74
N ALA A 215 3.50 -28.88 -12.67
CA ALA A 215 3.37 -30.32 -12.52
C ALA A 215 4.25 -30.85 -11.37
N ALA A 216 5.48 -30.34 -11.22
CA ALA A 216 6.35 -30.69 -10.10
C ALA A 216 5.78 -30.23 -8.74
N LEU A 217 5.17 -29.03 -8.68
CA LEU A 217 4.51 -28.53 -7.46
C LEU A 217 3.19 -29.25 -7.13
N GLN A 218 2.50 -29.79 -8.13
CA GLN A 218 1.31 -30.61 -7.91
C GLN A 218 1.68 -32.05 -7.50
N ALA A 219 2.74 -32.62 -8.06
CA ALA A 219 3.23 -33.96 -7.71
C ALA A 219 3.75 -34.05 -6.27
N THR A 220 4.29 -32.97 -5.70
CA THR A 220 4.64 -32.90 -4.27
C THR A 220 3.44 -32.70 -3.35
N LYS A 221 2.26 -32.35 -3.90
CA LYS A 221 1.03 -32.09 -3.14
C LYS A 221 0.12 -33.32 -3.04
N SER A 222 0.35 -34.38 -3.81
CA SER A 222 -0.54 -35.56 -3.87
C SER A 222 -0.13 -36.74 -2.99
N ALA A 223 0.85 -36.58 -2.08
CA ALA A 223 1.30 -37.67 -1.20
C ALA A 223 1.18 -37.36 0.31
N ALA A 224 0.59 -36.23 0.70
CA ALA A 224 0.34 -35.90 2.09
C ALA A 224 -1.12 -35.47 2.25
N GLU A 225 -1.78 -36.03 3.27
CA GLU A 225 -3.15 -35.75 3.66
C GLU A 225 -3.48 -34.25 3.75
N PRO A 226 -4.75 -33.86 3.60
CA PRO A 226 -5.18 -32.46 3.66
C PRO A 226 -5.04 -31.94 5.10
N VAL A 227 -3.82 -31.57 5.48
CA VAL A 227 -3.54 -30.77 6.67
C VAL A 227 -4.04 -29.37 6.38
N TRP A 228 -5.12 -29.02 7.07
CA TRP A 228 -5.70 -27.69 7.09
C TRP A 228 -4.63 -26.62 7.36
N ASP A 229 -4.77 -25.51 6.66
CA ASP A 229 -3.89 -24.35 6.61
C ASP A 229 -3.12 -24.06 7.91
N SER A 230 -1.79 -24.29 7.87
CA SER A 230 -0.85 -23.95 8.93
C SER A 230 -0.01 -22.70 8.58
N SER A 231 -0.61 -21.75 7.85
CA SER A 231 -0.04 -20.42 7.58
C SER A 231 0.09 -19.52 8.82
N THR A 232 -0.16 -20.02 10.03
CA THR A 232 0.04 -19.31 11.30
C THR A 232 1.16 -19.90 12.16
N LYS A 233 2.10 -20.69 11.60
CA LYS A 233 3.32 -21.03 12.32
C LYS A 233 4.32 -19.85 12.27
N ALA A 234 4.07 -18.85 13.12
CA ALA A 234 5.04 -17.82 13.45
C ALA A 234 6.23 -18.47 14.19
N GLY A 235 7.29 -18.82 13.46
CA GLY A 235 8.51 -19.29 14.10
C GLY A 235 9.40 -20.15 13.21
N SER A 236 10.19 -19.50 12.36
CA SER A 236 11.67 -19.63 12.37
C SER A 236 12.32 -18.83 11.24
N ASP A 237 11.67 -18.76 10.07
CA ASP A 237 12.31 -18.22 8.85
C ASP A 237 12.03 -16.74 8.59
N ASP A 238 10.88 -16.23 9.06
CA ASP A 238 10.46 -14.84 8.80
C ASP A 238 11.33 -13.80 9.51
N VAL A 239 11.89 -14.16 10.67
CA VAL A 239 12.82 -13.26 11.41
C VAL A 239 14.11 -13.04 10.62
N GLY A 240 14.60 -14.07 9.92
CA GLY A 240 15.78 -13.97 9.06
C GLY A 240 15.54 -13.11 7.82
N VAL A 241 14.33 -13.17 7.26
CA VAL A 241 13.93 -12.33 6.11
C VAL A 241 13.77 -10.87 6.55
N MET A 242 13.08 -10.62 7.67
CA MET A 242 12.92 -9.26 8.23
C MET A 242 14.26 -8.63 8.63
N ALA A 243 15.18 -9.40 9.22
CA ALA A 243 16.52 -8.90 9.56
C ALA A 243 17.34 -8.53 8.31
N LYS A 244 17.15 -9.24 7.19
CA LYS A 244 17.78 -8.88 5.90
C LYS A 244 17.16 -7.61 5.32
N VAL A 245 15.84 -7.47 5.39
CA VAL A 245 15.12 -6.27 4.92
C VAL A 245 15.52 -5.03 5.72
N ALA A 246 15.64 -5.15 7.05
CA ALA A 246 16.11 -4.07 7.92
C ALA A 246 17.52 -3.58 7.52
N LYS A 247 18.45 -4.50 7.22
CA LYS A 247 19.81 -4.15 6.79
C LYS A 247 19.86 -3.47 5.42
N VAL A 248 18.96 -3.82 4.51
CA VAL A 248 18.85 -3.15 3.21
C VAL A 248 18.30 -1.72 3.38
N HIS A 249 17.37 -1.53 4.31
CA HIS A 249 16.85 -0.19 4.64
C HIS A 249 17.94 0.70 5.26
N GLU A 250 18.68 0.18 6.24
CA GLU A 250 19.81 0.87 6.89
C GLU A 250 20.89 1.27 5.87
N ALA A 251 21.24 0.37 4.95
CA ALA A 251 22.16 0.68 3.85
C ALA A 251 21.62 1.80 2.92
N GLY A 252 20.30 1.89 2.76
CA GLY A 252 19.64 2.94 2.01
C GLY A 252 19.74 4.31 2.70
N GLU A 253 19.63 4.34 4.03
CA GLU A 253 19.80 5.57 4.83
C GLU A 253 21.24 6.07 4.79
N VAL A 254 22.23 5.19 4.93
CA VAL A 254 23.66 5.55 4.83
C VAL A 254 23.99 6.18 3.48
N LEU A 255 23.44 5.64 2.38
CA LEU A 255 23.62 6.21 1.03
C LEU A 255 22.80 7.49 0.78
N ARG A 256 21.76 7.74 1.58
CA ARG A 256 20.99 8.98 1.52
C ARG A 256 21.73 10.11 2.25
N GLU A 257 22.42 9.79 3.33
CA GLU A 257 23.23 10.73 4.12
C GLU A 257 24.58 11.04 3.45
N ASN A 258 25.13 10.11 2.66
CA ASN A 258 26.43 10.25 1.99
C ASN A 258 26.27 10.13 0.45
N PRO A 259 25.84 11.20 -0.24
CA PRO A 259 25.55 11.14 -1.68
C PRO A 259 26.79 10.84 -2.53
N GLU A 260 28.00 11.18 -2.08
CA GLU A 260 29.25 10.82 -2.77
C GLU A 260 29.48 9.30 -2.86
N MET A 261 28.93 8.50 -1.92
CA MET A 261 29.12 7.05 -1.89
C MET A 261 28.24 6.31 -2.91
N ARG A 262 27.18 6.94 -3.42
CA ARG A 262 26.28 6.34 -4.42
C ARG A 262 26.94 6.07 -5.77
N GLY A 263 28.01 6.81 -6.09
CA GLY A 263 28.79 6.59 -7.32
C GLY A 263 29.77 5.42 -7.23
N VAL A 264 30.10 4.97 -6.02
CA VAL A 264 31.14 3.98 -5.77
C VAL A 264 30.56 2.65 -5.27
N HIS A 265 29.49 2.69 -4.46
CA HIS A 265 28.89 1.51 -3.85
C HIS A 265 27.41 1.39 -4.17
N SER A 266 26.98 0.19 -4.54
CA SER A 266 25.55 -0.15 -4.62
C SER A 266 24.98 -0.40 -3.21
N GLN A 267 23.66 -0.23 -3.05
CA GLN A 267 22.98 -0.48 -1.78
C GLN A 267 23.22 -1.91 -1.25
N ALA A 268 23.30 -2.90 -2.15
CA ALA A 268 23.64 -4.27 -1.79
C ALA A 268 25.08 -4.41 -1.26
N SER A 269 26.03 -3.67 -1.83
CA SER A 269 27.43 -3.66 -1.37
C SER A 269 27.56 -3.07 0.04
N VAL A 270 26.85 -1.96 0.32
CA VAL A 270 26.82 -1.34 1.65
C VAL A 270 26.15 -2.26 2.67
N ALA A 271 25.02 -2.90 2.31
CA ALA A 271 24.36 -3.88 3.18
C ALA A 271 25.28 -5.07 3.53
N ALA A 272 26.09 -5.54 2.57
CA ALA A 272 27.06 -6.60 2.81
C ALA A 272 28.21 -6.15 3.73
N LEU A 273 28.69 -4.91 3.60
CA LEU A 273 29.71 -4.34 4.49
C LEU A 273 29.19 -4.18 5.92
N LEU A 274 27.96 -3.67 6.10
CA LEU A 274 27.29 -3.57 7.40
C LEU A 274 27.07 -4.95 8.04
N ALA A 275 26.66 -5.94 7.24
CA ALA A 275 26.54 -7.31 7.71
C ALA A 275 27.89 -7.91 8.13
N LYS A 276 28.98 -7.57 7.42
CA LYS A 276 30.33 -8.03 7.71
C LYS A 276 30.95 -7.35 8.93
N SER A 277 30.66 -6.07 9.17
CA SER A 277 31.12 -5.34 10.36
C SER A 277 30.31 -5.70 11.61
N ALA A 278 29.04 -6.09 11.45
CA ALA A 278 28.18 -6.53 12.54
C ALA A 278 28.46 -7.98 13.00
N SER A 279 29.13 -8.79 12.17
CA SER A 279 29.63 -10.09 12.61
C SER A 279 30.89 -9.85 13.44
N PRO A 280 30.90 -10.10 14.77
CA PRO A 280 32.11 -9.96 15.56
C PRO A 280 33.16 -10.88 14.94
N ALA A 281 34.26 -10.28 14.47
CA ALA A 281 35.38 -11.03 13.93
C ALA A 281 35.81 -12.02 15.02
N THR A 282 35.52 -13.31 14.79
CA THR A 282 36.11 -14.41 15.53
C THR A 282 37.61 -14.23 15.41
N SER A 283 38.21 -13.68 16.46
CA SER A 283 39.63 -13.54 16.66
C SER A 283 40.21 -14.95 16.79
N GLN A 284 40.33 -15.67 15.68
CA GLN A 284 41.27 -16.76 15.52
C GLN A 284 42.67 -16.16 15.34
N HIS A 285 43.12 -15.38 16.33
CA HIS A 285 44.55 -15.31 16.58
C HIS A 285 44.88 -16.57 17.36
N ALA A 286 45.25 -17.61 16.61
CA ALA A 286 45.84 -18.81 17.15
C ALA A 286 47.04 -18.43 18.02
N SER A 287 46.84 -18.50 19.34
CA SER A 287 47.91 -18.42 20.33
C SER A 287 48.78 -19.65 20.14
N ALA A 288 49.91 -19.49 19.45
CA ALA A 288 50.96 -20.48 19.35
C ALA A 288 51.42 -20.86 20.77
N GLN A 289 51.27 -22.14 21.13
CA GLN A 289 51.83 -22.67 22.36
C GLN A 289 53.36 -22.75 22.25
N PRO A 290 54.12 -22.32 23.28
CA PRO A 290 55.56 -22.55 23.31
C PRO A 290 55.85 -24.04 23.59
N VAL A 291 56.58 -24.66 22.65
CA VAL A 291 57.15 -26.01 22.80
C VAL A 291 58.20 -25.97 23.90
N ALA A 292 57.96 -26.69 24.99
CA ALA A 292 58.94 -26.95 26.03
C ALA A 292 60.01 -27.91 25.47
N VAL A 293 61.26 -27.46 25.50
CA VAL A 293 62.44 -28.28 25.21
C VAL A 293 62.98 -28.79 26.56
N SER A 294 63.05 -30.11 26.69
CA SER A 294 63.72 -30.84 27.78
C SER A 294 65.23 -30.89 27.58
#